data_AF-A0A351RS29-F1
#
_entry.id   AF-A0A351RS29-F1
#
_cell.length_a   1.000
_cell.length_b   1.000
_cell.length_c   1.000
_cell.angle_alpha   90.00
_cell.angle_beta   90.00
_cell.angle_gamma   90.00
#
_symmetry.space_group_name_H-M   'P 1'
#
loop_
_entity.id
_entity.type
_entity.pdbx_description
1 polymer ?
#
loop_
_entity_poly.entity_id
_entity_poly.type
_entity_poly.pdbx_seq_one_letter_code
_entity_poly.pdbx_strand_id
1 'polypeptide(L)'
;MKTKYRSQKLVGAVFLFYLLFTVYADAKVIDKIAARVNGDIILMSEVKGKSFMVLLDMRSRDKDLKDDDIYRVEKEVLNEMVEERLMLQFAEDNNIKVSDEEIKSAIEDIKKQNSFTDEMLEKELNKENITLNDYKERLRAQITVSKVINYEVRSKIQVDEKDVKKYYDEHRDEFATPEEIRVRHIMFAYSEDMDSQKKETIKNKAVDILNRIRQGEDFASLASMYSEDASAKNGGDLGYFTKGKMIKVFEDTAFALKKGEVSDVIKTSFGFHILKYEDRRESGFKTLEDVSREIERRIFNEKIKSLKDTWVKKMREKAFIEILY
;
A
#
# COMPACT_ATOMS: atom_id res chain seq x y z
N MET A 1 -0.10 -77.27 -79.87
CA MET A 1 -1.02 -78.34 -79.44
C MET A 1 -0.80 -78.61 -77.95
N LYS A 2 -1.89 -78.70 -77.17
CA LYS A 2 -2.11 -79.23 -75.80
C LYS A 2 -0.91 -79.99 -75.16
N THR A 3 -0.59 -79.94 -73.85
CA THR A 3 -1.48 -79.97 -72.67
C THR A 3 -0.70 -79.76 -71.35
N LYS A 4 -1.38 -79.16 -70.36
CA LYS A 4 -1.19 -79.15 -68.88
C LYS A 4 -0.66 -80.45 -68.24
N TYR A 5 0.05 -80.33 -67.09
CA TYR A 5 -0.16 -81.05 -65.80
C TYR A 5 0.66 -80.31 -64.69
N ARG A 6 0.03 -79.65 -63.69
CA ARG A 6 -0.29 -80.10 -62.30
C ARG A 6 0.96 -80.35 -61.41
N SER A 7 1.30 -79.43 -60.49
CA SER A 7 0.90 -79.32 -59.07
C SER A 7 1.65 -80.22 -58.10
N GLN A 8 2.30 -79.66 -57.06
CA GLN A 8 2.09 -80.02 -55.65
C GLN A 8 2.77 -79.03 -54.68
N LYS A 9 2.16 -78.94 -53.49
CA LYS A 9 2.30 -77.94 -52.42
C LYS A 9 3.28 -78.39 -51.32
N LEU A 10 3.93 -77.44 -50.64
CA LEU A 10 4.39 -77.51 -49.24
C LEU A 10 4.35 -76.06 -48.70
N VAL A 11 3.38 -75.64 -47.88
CA VAL A 11 3.25 -75.75 -46.39
C VAL A 11 4.28 -74.89 -45.63
N GLY A 12 3.78 -73.92 -44.87
CA GLY A 12 4.51 -73.16 -43.85
C GLY A 12 3.74 -71.94 -43.34
N ALA A 13 2.98 -72.09 -42.26
CA ALA A 13 2.02 -71.13 -41.71
C ALA A 13 2.65 -69.96 -40.95
N VAL A 14 1.99 -68.79 -40.95
CA VAL A 14 2.13 -67.77 -39.90
C VAL A 14 0.73 -67.34 -39.45
N PHE A 15 0.47 -67.56 -38.16
CA PHE A 15 -0.71 -67.13 -37.42
C PHE A 15 -0.82 -65.60 -37.43
N LEU A 16 -1.92 -65.05 -37.95
CA LEU A 16 -2.27 -63.64 -37.76
C LEU A 16 -3.22 -63.53 -36.57
N PHE A 17 -2.67 -63.26 -35.38
CA PHE A 17 -3.43 -63.00 -34.17
C PHE A 17 -3.97 -61.56 -34.24
N TYR A 18 -5.29 -61.41 -34.37
CA TYR A 18 -5.97 -60.11 -34.25
C TYR A 18 -5.93 -59.69 -32.77
N LEU A 19 -4.98 -58.82 -32.42
CA LEU A 19 -4.99 -58.11 -31.15
C LEU A 19 -5.69 -56.77 -31.38
N LEU A 20 -6.98 -56.73 -31.03
CA LEU A 20 -7.72 -55.49 -30.81
C LEU A 20 -7.06 -54.75 -29.63
N PHE A 21 -6.05 -53.93 -29.93
CA PHE A 21 -5.66 -52.87 -29.00
C PHE A 21 -6.76 -51.82 -29.02
N THR A 22 -7.64 -51.86 -28.02
CA THR A 22 -8.33 -50.65 -27.58
C THR A 22 -7.25 -49.69 -27.11
N VAL A 23 -6.88 -48.75 -27.96
CA VAL A 23 -6.10 -47.58 -27.56
C VAL A 23 -6.98 -46.81 -26.58
N TYR A 24 -6.76 -47.02 -25.29
CA TYR A 24 -7.18 -46.05 -24.29
C TYR A 24 -6.32 -44.81 -24.55
N ALA A 25 -6.85 -43.90 -25.35
CA ALA A 25 -6.34 -42.54 -25.44
C ALA A 25 -6.59 -41.93 -24.05
N ASP A 26 -5.55 -41.96 -23.22
CA ASP A 26 -5.51 -41.22 -21.97
C ASP A 26 -5.64 -39.74 -22.37
N ALA A 27 -6.84 -39.18 -22.20
CA ALA A 27 -7.14 -37.82 -22.55
C ALA A 27 -6.34 -36.92 -21.61
N LYS A 28 -5.13 -36.56 -22.04
CA LYS A 28 -4.27 -35.56 -21.43
C LYS A 28 -5.14 -34.35 -21.12
N VAL A 29 -5.31 -34.02 -19.84
CA VAL A 29 -6.22 -32.97 -19.35
C VAL A 29 -5.96 -31.70 -20.17
N ILE A 30 -6.86 -31.42 -21.12
CA ILE A 30 -6.90 -30.15 -21.83
C ILE A 30 -7.37 -29.15 -20.76
N ASP A 31 -6.56 -28.13 -20.53
CA ASP A 31 -6.84 -27.11 -19.53
C ASP A 31 -8.29 -26.61 -19.61
N LYS A 32 -8.95 -26.44 -18.45
CA LYS A 32 -10.37 -26.09 -18.42
C LYS A 32 -10.54 -24.61 -18.73
N ILE A 33 -11.60 -24.27 -19.44
CA ILE A 33 -11.99 -22.89 -19.66
C ILE A 33 -12.64 -22.37 -18.37
N ALA A 34 -12.13 -21.26 -17.83
CA ALA A 34 -12.74 -20.55 -16.71
C ALA A 34 -13.74 -19.49 -17.18
N ALA A 35 -13.46 -18.80 -18.29
CA ALA A 35 -14.41 -17.91 -18.93
C ALA A 35 -14.17 -17.75 -20.43
N ARG A 36 -15.22 -17.38 -21.16
CA ARG A 36 -15.15 -16.85 -22.53
C ARG A 36 -15.57 -15.38 -22.51
N VAL A 37 -14.77 -14.52 -23.16
CA VAL A 37 -14.98 -13.07 -23.21
C VAL A 37 -14.94 -12.65 -24.67
N ASN A 38 -16.11 -12.53 -25.29
CA ASN A 38 -16.29 -12.42 -26.72
C ASN A 38 -15.61 -13.60 -27.44
N GLY A 39 -14.54 -13.35 -28.20
CA GLY A 39 -13.73 -14.39 -28.85
C GLY A 39 -12.59 -14.95 -28.00
N ASP A 40 -12.28 -14.33 -26.86
CA ASP A 40 -11.13 -14.71 -26.03
C ASP A 40 -11.51 -15.74 -24.96
N ILE A 41 -10.51 -16.55 -24.57
CA ILE A 41 -10.65 -17.60 -23.56
C ILE A 41 -9.73 -17.25 -22.39
N ILE A 42 -10.26 -17.40 -21.17
CA ILE A 42 -9.49 -17.39 -19.93
C ILE A 42 -9.47 -18.83 -19.40
N LEU A 43 -8.28 -19.37 -19.18
CA LEU A 43 -8.09 -20.73 -18.69
C LEU A 43 -8.06 -20.79 -17.16
N MET A 44 -8.47 -21.93 -16.63
CA MET A 44 -8.48 -22.20 -15.18
C MET A 44 -7.08 -22.18 -14.59
N SER A 45 -6.06 -22.64 -15.32
CA SER A 45 -4.67 -22.57 -14.87
C SER A 45 -4.18 -21.13 -14.69
N GLU A 46 -4.61 -20.20 -15.55
CA GLU A 46 -4.25 -18.78 -15.46
C GLU A 46 -4.87 -18.13 -14.22
N VAL A 47 -6.15 -18.40 -13.96
CA VAL A 47 -6.86 -17.91 -12.77
C VAL A 47 -6.18 -18.40 -11.50
N LYS A 48 -5.90 -19.70 -11.40
CA LYS A 48 -5.22 -20.30 -10.24
C LYS A 48 -3.81 -19.77 -10.06
N GLY A 49 -3.07 -19.61 -11.17
CA GLY A 49 -1.73 -19.04 -11.17
C GLY A 49 -1.71 -17.62 -10.61
N LYS A 50 -2.62 -16.74 -11.07
CA LYS A 50 -2.73 -15.37 -10.56
C LYS A 50 -3.24 -15.31 -9.11
N SER A 51 -4.14 -16.21 -8.73
CA SER A 51 -4.69 -16.30 -7.37
C SER A 51 -3.66 -16.75 -6.33
N PHE A 52 -2.65 -17.51 -6.74
CA PHE A 52 -1.66 -18.09 -5.83
C PHE A 52 -0.96 -17.04 -4.95
N MET A 53 -0.55 -15.90 -5.53
CA MET A 53 0.14 -14.85 -4.77
C MET A 53 -0.75 -14.18 -3.72
N VAL A 54 -2.02 -13.96 -4.06
CA VAL A 54 -3.01 -13.40 -3.13
C VAL A 54 -3.25 -14.38 -1.97
N LEU A 55 -3.42 -15.66 -2.29
CA LEU A 55 -3.61 -16.72 -1.29
C LEU A 55 -2.39 -16.93 -0.39
N LEU A 56 -1.19 -16.74 -0.92
CA LEU A 56 0.05 -16.84 -0.14
C LEU A 56 0.16 -15.72 0.91
N ASP A 57 -0.15 -14.47 0.54
CA ASP A 57 -0.21 -13.35 1.50
C ASP A 57 -1.30 -13.59 2.56
N MET A 58 -2.49 -14.02 2.14
CA MET A 58 -3.57 -14.33 3.08
C MET A 58 -3.18 -15.43 4.07
N ARG A 59 -2.56 -16.51 3.60
CA ARG A 59 -2.11 -17.63 4.47
C ARG A 59 -1.06 -17.19 5.49
N SER A 60 -0.24 -16.20 5.14
CA SER A 60 0.78 -15.66 6.05
C SER A 60 0.17 -14.95 7.26
N ARG A 61 -1.04 -14.40 7.11
CA ARG A 61 -1.78 -13.67 8.15
C ARG A 61 -2.77 -14.57 8.89
N ASP A 62 -3.42 -15.47 8.17
CA ASP A 62 -4.38 -16.44 8.69
C ASP A 62 -4.01 -17.86 8.22
N LYS A 63 -3.66 -18.73 9.18
CA LYS A 63 -3.24 -20.10 8.87
C LYS A 63 -4.40 -21.00 8.48
N ASP A 64 -5.65 -20.62 8.78
CA ASP A 64 -6.85 -21.43 8.60
C ASP A 64 -7.70 -20.95 7.41
N LEU A 65 -7.07 -20.75 6.25
CA LEU A 65 -7.79 -20.44 5.01
C LEU A 65 -8.75 -21.57 4.63
N LYS A 66 -10.03 -21.22 4.45
CA LYS A 66 -11.08 -22.16 4.06
C LYS A 66 -11.24 -22.20 2.54
N ASP A 67 -11.85 -23.28 2.04
CA ASP A 67 -12.16 -23.44 0.62
C ASP A 67 -13.02 -22.28 0.07
N ASP A 68 -13.92 -21.72 0.88
CA ASP A 68 -14.73 -20.55 0.52
C ASP A 68 -13.88 -19.28 0.30
N ASP A 69 -12.80 -19.11 1.06
CA ASP A 69 -11.88 -17.98 0.88
C ASP A 69 -11.08 -18.14 -0.42
N ILE A 70 -10.65 -19.37 -0.71
CA ILE A 70 -9.96 -19.70 -1.97
C ILE A 70 -10.87 -19.42 -3.16
N TYR A 71 -12.11 -19.91 -3.11
CA TYR A 71 -13.10 -19.70 -4.17
C TYR A 71 -13.40 -18.20 -4.38
N ARG A 72 -13.52 -17.42 -3.30
CA ARG A 72 -13.72 -15.97 -3.39
C ARG A 72 -12.57 -15.28 -4.11
N VAL A 73 -11.33 -15.60 -3.74
CA VAL A 73 -10.13 -15.03 -4.38
C VAL A 73 -10.05 -15.41 -5.85
N GLU A 74 -10.23 -16.69 -6.19
CA GLU A 74 -10.19 -17.15 -7.58
C GLU A 74 -11.28 -16.48 -8.43
N LYS A 75 -12.49 -16.27 -7.85
CA LYS A 75 -13.58 -15.54 -8.51
C LYS A 75 -13.27 -14.05 -8.70
N GLU A 76 -12.65 -13.39 -7.72
CA GLU A 76 -12.20 -12.00 -7.84
C GLU A 76 -11.14 -11.85 -8.93
N VAL A 77 -10.13 -12.72 -8.93
CA VAL A 77 -9.08 -12.75 -9.96
C VAL A 77 -9.66 -13.02 -11.35
N LEU A 78 -10.60 -13.97 -11.48
CA LEU A 78 -11.27 -14.20 -12.76
C LEU A 78 -12.02 -12.95 -13.24
N ASN A 79 -12.70 -12.23 -12.34
CA ASN A 79 -13.37 -10.99 -12.72
C ASN A 79 -12.39 -9.92 -13.19
N GLU A 80 -11.26 -9.75 -12.51
CA GLU A 80 -10.19 -8.83 -12.95
C GLU A 80 -9.64 -9.22 -14.33
N MET A 81 -9.44 -10.51 -14.58
CA MET A 81 -8.98 -11.00 -15.88
C MET A 81 -10.00 -10.75 -16.99
N VAL A 82 -11.30 -10.93 -16.72
CA VAL A 82 -12.37 -10.59 -17.67
C VAL A 82 -12.33 -9.10 -18.00
N GLU A 83 -12.16 -8.23 -17.00
CA GLU A 83 -12.06 -6.79 -17.20
C GLU A 83 -10.82 -6.40 -18.00
N GLU A 84 -9.67 -7.00 -17.69
CA GLU A 84 -8.41 -6.84 -18.44
C GLU A 84 -8.63 -7.19 -19.92
N ARG A 85 -9.26 -8.33 -20.23
CA ARG A 85 -9.55 -8.75 -21.62
C ARG A 85 -10.43 -7.74 -22.34
N LEU A 86 -11.50 -7.27 -21.70
CA LEU A 86 -12.39 -6.27 -22.29
C LEU A 86 -11.66 -4.95 -22.59
N MET A 87 -10.75 -4.52 -21.71
CA MET A 87 -9.96 -3.30 -21.91
C MET A 87 -8.96 -3.45 -23.07
N LEU A 88 -8.34 -4.63 -23.21
CA LEU A 88 -7.45 -4.91 -24.34
C LEU A 88 -8.20 -4.93 -25.68
N GLN A 89 -9.37 -5.57 -25.72
CA GLN A 89 -10.24 -5.55 -26.91
C GLN A 89 -10.68 -4.12 -27.27
N PHE A 90 -11.07 -3.32 -26.25
CA PHE A 90 -11.38 -1.91 -26.47
C PHE A 90 -10.19 -1.12 -27.03
N ALA A 91 -8.96 -1.43 -26.58
CA ALA A 91 -7.76 -0.82 -27.11
C ALA A 91 -7.58 -1.12 -28.60
N GLU A 92 -7.79 -2.37 -29.01
CA GLU A 92 -7.73 -2.80 -30.41
C GLU A 92 -8.76 -2.05 -31.27
N ASP A 93 -10.03 -2.04 -30.82
CA ASP A 93 -11.15 -1.39 -31.52
C ASP A 93 -10.93 0.13 -31.69
N ASN A 94 -10.26 0.77 -30.73
CA ASN A 94 -9.98 2.21 -30.73
C ASN A 94 -8.57 2.56 -31.21
N ASN A 95 -7.83 1.59 -31.76
CA ASN A 95 -6.46 1.75 -32.26
C ASN A 95 -5.49 2.37 -31.22
N ILE A 96 -5.71 2.06 -29.93
CA ILE A 96 -4.83 2.41 -28.82
C ILE A 96 -3.71 1.38 -28.78
N LYS A 97 -2.53 1.74 -29.28
CA LYS A 97 -1.37 0.85 -29.38
C LYS A 97 -0.24 1.30 -28.46
N VAL A 98 0.60 0.35 -28.11
CA VAL A 98 1.86 0.58 -27.39
C VAL A 98 3.01 0.20 -28.31
N SER A 99 3.90 1.15 -28.58
CA SER A 99 5.05 0.92 -29.45
C SER A 99 6.17 0.17 -28.73
N ASP A 100 7.08 -0.44 -29.49
CA ASP A 100 8.23 -1.15 -28.92
C ASP A 100 9.19 -0.20 -28.19
N GLU A 101 9.26 1.07 -28.62
CA GLU A 101 10.01 2.12 -27.93
C GLU A 101 9.41 2.42 -26.55
N GLU A 102 8.08 2.44 -26.41
CA GLU A 102 7.42 2.63 -25.12
C GLU A 102 7.70 1.46 -24.18
N ILE A 103 7.69 0.22 -24.69
CA ILE A 103 8.09 -0.96 -23.90
C ILE A 103 9.54 -0.86 -23.47
N LYS A 104 10.44 -0.49 -24.40
CA LYS A 104 11.87 -0.31 -24.09
C LYS A 104 12.06 0.75 -23.01
N SER A 105 11.41 1.90 -23.13
CA SER A 105 11.49 2.96 -22.12
C SER A 105 10.99 2.49 -20.76
N ALA A 106 9.85 1.80 -20.73
CA ALA A 106 9.29 1.27 -19.49
C ALA A 106 10.24 0.26 -18.81
N ILE A 107 10.90 -0.62 -19.57
CA ILE A 107 11.91 -1.55 -19.04
C ILE A 107 13.10 -0.80 -18.45
N GLU A 108 13.62 0.23 -19.15
CA GLU A 108 14.72 1.04 -18.63
C GLU A 108 14.33 1.81 -17.36
N ASP A 109 13.11 2.33 -17.27
CA ASP A 109 12.61 2.98 -16.06
C ASP A 109 12.52 2.00 -14.89
N ILE A 110 12.02 0.78 -15.12
CA ILE A 110 11.96 -0.28 -14.11
C ILE A 110 13.38 -0.68 -13.66
N LYS A 111 14.32 -0.83 -14.60
CA LYS A 111 15.73 -1.11 -14.29
C LYS A 111 16.32 -0.01 -13.41
N LYS A 112 16.10 1.26 -13.77
CA LYS A 112 16.59 2.41 -13.01
C LYS A 112 16.00 2.46 -11.60
N GLN A 113 14.70 2.24 -11.46
CA GLN A 113 14.02 2.25 -10.15
C GLN A 113 14.52 1.14 -9.23
N ASN A 114 14.85 -0.03 -9.79
CA ASN A 114 15.31 -1.19 -9.03
C ASN A 114 16.84 -1.32 -9.00
N SER A 115 17.58 -0.36 -9.60
CA SER A 115 19.04 -0.42 -9.78
C SER A 115 19.52 -1.71 -10.46
N PHE A 116 18.75 -2.23 -11.41
CA PHE A 116 19.08 -3.45 -12.15
C PHE A 116 19.91 -3.16 -13.41
N THR A 117 20.88 -4.04 -13.66
CA THR A 117 21.50 -4.21 -14.98
C THR A 117 20.64 -5.13 -15.86
N ASP A 118 20.94 -5.21 -17.16
CA ASP A 118 20.27 -6.18 -18.07
C ASP A 118 20.46 -7.63 -17.59
N GLU A 119 21.68 -7.98 -17.18
CA GLU A 119 22.01 -9.30 -16.62
C GLU A 119 21.22 -9.61 -15.35
N MET A 120 21.04 -8.62 -14.48
CA MET A 120 20.23 -8.77 -13.27
C MET A 120 18.76 -8.98 -13.60
N LEU A 121 18.21 -8.18 -14.53
CA LEU A 121 16.83 -8.35 -14.98
C LEU A 121 16.61 -9.74 -15.57
N GLU A 122 17.47 -10.19 -16.48
CA GLU A 122 17.37 -11.52 -17.09
C GLU A 122 17.48 -12.63 -16.04
N LYS A 123 18.38 -12.48 -15.07
CA LYS A 123 18.51 -13.42 -13.94
C LYS A 123 17.23 -13.48 -13.10
N GLU A 124 16.60 -12.36 -12.78
CA GLU A 124 15.36 -12.35 -12.01
C GLU A 124 14.19 -12.98 -12.80
N LEU A 125 14.06 -12.68 -14.09
CA LEU A 125 13.04 -13.29 -14.96
C LEU A 125 13.22 -14.82 -15.05
N ASN A 126 14.47 -15.28 -15.16
CA ASN A 126 14.80 -16.71 -15.22
C ASN A 126 14.48 -17.46 -13.93
N LYS A 127 14.54 -16.82 -12.74
CA LYS A 127 14.10 -17.44 -11.48
C LYS A 127 12.63 -17.82 -11.50
N GLU A 128 11.81 -17.04 -12.22
CA GLU A 128 10.38 -17.27 -12.37
C GLU A 128 10.03 -18.08 -13.64
N ASN A 129 11.04 -18.55 -14.39
CA ASN A 129 10.88 -19.19 -15.70
C ASN A 129 10.13 -18.32 -16.72
N ILE A 130 10.32 -16.99 -16.65
CA ILE A 130 9.72 -16.01 -17.57
C ILE A 130 10.77 -15.60 -18.59
N THR A 131 10.45 -15.65 -19.89
CA THR A 131 11.35 -15.12 -20.91
C THR A 131 11.24 -13.60 -21.00
N LEU A 132 12.29 -12.93 -21.52
CA LEU A 132 12.22 -11.49 -21.78
C LEU A 132 11.04 -11.12 -22.71
N ASN A 133 10.68 -12.00 -23.65
CA ASN A 133 9.54 -11.77 -24.53
C ASN A 133 8.22 -11.84 -23.76
N ASP A 134 8.03 -12.85 -22.91
CA ASP A 134 6.83 -12.96 -22.07
C ASP A 134 6.68 -11.75 -21.15
N TYR A 135 7.80 -11.27 -20.59
CA TYR A 135 7.83 -10.06 -19.79
C TYR A 135 7.41 -8.82 -20.59
N LYS A 136 7.93 -8.66 -21.81
CA LYS A 136 7.53 -7.57 -22.72
C LYS A 136 6.05 -7.61 -23.07
N GLU A 137 5.50 -8.79 -23.37
CA GLU A 137 4.06 -8.93 -23.67
C GLU A 137 3.18 -8.58 -22.47
N ARG A 138 3.56 -9.04 -21.27
CA ARG A 138 2.86 -8.67 -20.02
C ARG A 138 2.91 -7.16 -19.78
N LEU A 139 4.07 -6.56 -19.97
CA LEU A 139 4.25 -5.12 -19.81
C LEU A 139 3.45 -4.34 -20.87
N ARG A 140 3.38 -4.84 -22.11
CA ARG A 140 2.55 -4.26 -23.17
C ARG A 140 1.08 -4.29 -22.79
N ALA A 141 0.56 -5.40 -22.27
CA ALA A 141 -0.80 -5.49 -21.79
C ALA A 141 -1.09 -4.46 -20.67
N GLN A 142 -0.19 -4.36 -19.67
CA GLN A 142 -0.33 -3.40 -18.56
C GLN A 142 -0.34 -1.94 -19.03
N ILE A 143 0.59 -1.57 -19.92
CA ILE A 143 0.65 -0.21 -20.47
C ILE A 143 -0.59 0.07 -21.34
N THR A 144 -1.05 -0.92 -22.10
CA THR A 144 -2.28 -0.79 -22.91
C THR A 144 -3.49 -0.50 -22.02
N VAL A 145 -3.69 -1.29 -20.96
CA VAL A 145 -4.76 -1.05 -19.98
C VAL A 145 -4.65 0.34 -19.34
N SER A 146 -3.44 0.77 -18.98
CA SER A 146 -3.19 2.10 -18.44
C SER A 146 -3.58 3.20 -19.45
N LYS A 147 -3.19 3.07 -20.72
CA LYS A 147 -3.57 4.00 -21.79
C LYS A 147 -5.09 4.03 -22.01
N VAL A 148 -5.75 2.89 -21.95
CA VAL A 148 -7.21 2.80 -22.08
C VAL A 148 -7.91 3.53 -20.94
N ILE A 149 -7.49 3.30 -19.69
CA ILE A 149 -8.04 4.04 -18.54
C ILE A 149 -7.77 5.55 -18.69
N ASN A 150 -6.59 5.93 -19.18
CA ASN A 150 -6.27 7.34 -19.41
C ASN A 150 -7.16 7.96 -20.50
N TYR A 151 -7.34 7.25 -21.61
CA TYR A 151 -8.15 7.69 -22.75
C TYR A 151 -9.63 7.81 -22.40
N GLU A 152 -10.20 6.79 -21.77
CA GLU A 152 -11.64 6.67 -21.61
C GLU A 152 -12.15 7.22 -20.27
N VAL A 153 -11.30 7.20 -19.24
CA VAL A 153 -11.67 7.65 -17.88
C VAL A 153 -10.97 8.96 -17.53
N ARG A 154 -9.63 8.97 -17.46
CA ARG A 154 -8.90 10.13 -16.90
C ARG A 154 -9.07 11.40 -17.71
N SER A 155 -9.01 11.32 -19.03
CA SER A 155 -9.08 12.48 -19.93
C SER A 155 -10.41 13.25 -19.82
N LYS A 156 -11.46 12.61 -19.31
CA LYS A 156 -12.80 13.17 -19.16
C LYS A 156 -13.04 13.79 -17.78
N ILE A 157 -12.07 13.69 -16.87
CA ILE A 157 -12.19 14.19 -15.51
C ILE A 157 -11.66 15.61 -15.44
N GLN A 158 -12.55 16.51 -15.05
CA GLN A 158 -12.20 17.85 -14.61
C GLN A 158 -12.54 17.97 -13.12
N VAL A 159 -11.63 18.55 -12.35
CA VAL A 159 -11.87 18.95 -10.95
C VAL A 159 -11.93 20.46 -10.93
N ASP A 160 -13.12 20.98 -10.66
CA ASP A 160 -13.34 22.42 -10.58
C ASP A 160 -13.03 22.93 -9.17
N GLU A 161 -12.64 24.19 -9.02
CA GLU A 161 -12.40 24.82 -7.71
C GLU A 161 -13.61 24.70 -6.75
N LYS A 162 -14.83 24.72 -7.31
CA LYS A 162 -16.07 24.50 -6.54
C LYS A 162 -16.11 23.12 -5.86
N ASP A 163 -15.56 22.09 -6.52
CA ASP A 163 -15.50 20.72 -5.99
C ASP A 163 -14.48 20.66 -4.85
N VAL A 164 -13.34 21.32 -5.02
CA VAL A 164 -12.27 21.43 -4.01
C VAL A 164 -12.78 22.14 -2.77
N LYS A 165 -13.45 23.29 -2.94
CA LYS A 165 -14.04 24.04 -1.84
C LYS A 165 -15.12 23.22 -1.12
N LYS A 166 -16.01 22.58 -1.88
CA LYS A 166 -17.05 21.71 -1.31
C LYS A 166 -16.45 20.59 -0.48
N TYR A 167 -15.44 19.89 -1.01
CA TYR A 167 -14.76 18.82 -0.29
C TYR A 167 -14.11 19.33 1.00
N TYR A 168 -13.42 20.47 0.95
CA TYR A 168 -12.83 21.09 2.14
C TYR A 168 -13.88 21.42 3.21
N ASP A 169 -15.00 22.01 2.80
CA ASP A 169 -16.09 22.38 3.72
C ASP A 169 -16.75 21.14 4.35
N GLU A 170 -16.92 20.05 3.59
CA GLU A 170 -17.51 18.78 4.06
C GLU A 170 -16.55 17.93 4.91
N HIS A 171 -15.23 18.05 4.70
CA HIS A 171 -14.20 17.23 5.36
C HIS A 171 -13.27 18.09 6.25
N ARG A 172 -13.78 19.23 6.75
CA ARG A 172 -12.96 20.23 7.44
C ARG A 172 -12.19 19.66 8.63
N ASP A 173 -12.79 18.72 9.35
CA ASP A 173 -12.18 18.07 10.51
C ASP A 173 -10.93 17.25 10.17
N GLU A 174 -10.81 16.74 8.94
CA GLU A 174 -9.59 16.04 8.49
C GLU A 174 -8.39 16.98 8.35
N PHE A 175 -8.65 18.28 8.22
CA PHE A 175 -7.64 19.32 8.10
C PHE A 175 -7.39 20.05 9.43
N ALA A 176 -7.93 19.54 10.54
CA ALA A 176 -7.70 20.10 11.86
C ALA A 176 -6.21 20.02 12.24
N THR A 177 -5.67 21.12 12.74
CA THR A 177 -4.34 21.18 13.35
C THR A 177 -4.52 21.19 14.86
N PRO A 178 -3.91 20.25 15.61
CA PRO A 178 -4.01 20.23 17.06
C PRO A 178 -3.30 21.45 17.67
N GLU A 179 -3.72 21.82 18.88
CA GLU A 179 -3.00 22.78 19.70
C GLU A 179 -1.61 22.23 20.03
N GLU A 180 -0.56 23.02 19.82
CA GLU A 180 0.81 22.71 20.22
C GLU A 180 1.31 23.74 21.23
N ILE A 181 2.03 23.29 22.24
CA ILE A 181 2.73 24.18 23.19
C ILE A 181 4.23 23.89 23.19
N ARG A 182 5.03 24.94 23.32
CA ARG A 182 6.47 24.88 23.56
C ARG A 182 6.76 25.43 24.94
N VAL A 183 7.48 24.65 25.73
CA VAL A 183 7.90 25.03 27.09
C VAL A 183 9.38 24.75 27.28
N ARG A 184 9.99 25.47 28.21
CA ARG A 184 11.25 25.05 28.85
C ARG A 184 10.96 24.23 30.10
N HIS A 185 11.89 23.34 30.42
CA HIS A 185 11.75 22.35 31.47
C HIS A 185 13.03 22.20 32.28
N ILE A 186 12.88 22.17 33.61
CA ILE A 186 13.91 21.73 34.55
C ILE A 186 13.39 20.50 35.28
N MET A 187 14.20 19.44 35.33
CA MET A 187 13.89 18.21 36.03
C MET A 187 14.88 17.95 37.16
N PHE A 188 14.38 17.49 38.29
CA PHE A 188 15.15 16.89 39.36
C PHE A 188 14.64 15.46 39.55
N ALA A 189 15.42 14.48 39.10
CA ALA A 189 14.95 13.11 39.01
C ALA A 189 14.88 12.46 40.39
N TYR A 190 13.88 11.60 40.59
CA TYR A 190 13.87 10.67 41.70
C TYR A 190 13.21 9.35 41.27
N SER A 191 13.48 8.26 41.99
CA SER A 191 12.74 6.99 41.85
C SER A 191 11.68 6.85 42.95
N GLU A 192 10.52 6.28 42.64
CA GLU A 192 9.48 6.08 43.65
C GLU A 192 9.92 5.19 44.83
N ASP A 193 10.94 4.35 44.65
CA ASP A 193 11.49 3.53 45.73
C ASP A 193 12.55 4.28 46.58
N MET A 194 12.86 5.52 46.23
CA MET A 194 13.83 6.34 46.95
C MET A 194 13.33 6.72 48.35
N ASP A 195 14.25 6.74 49.31
CA ASP A 195 13.99 7.19 50.68
C ASP A 195 13.33 8.58 50.74
N SER A 196 12.39 8.72 51.67
CA SER A 196 11.58 9.93 51.84
C SER A 196 12.40 11.19 52.13
N GLN A 197 13.47 11.09 52.93
CA GLN A 197 14.34 12.22 53.25
C GLN A 197 15.11 12.70 52.01
N LYS A 198 15.51 11.76 51.14
CA LYS A 198 16.15 12.08 49.86
C LYS A 198 15.16 12.76 48.90
N LYS A 199 13.93 12.25 48.78
CA LYS A 199 12.88 12.89 47.97
C LYS A 199 12.61 14.33 48.43
N GLU A 200 12.53 14.57 49.75
CA GLU A 200 12.31 15.93 50.27
C GLU A 200 13.52 16.84 49.98
N THR A 201 14.74 16.32 50.04
CA THR A 201 15.95 17.07 49.66
C THR A 201 15.91 17.50 48.19
N ILE A 202 15.48 16.61 47.29
CA ILE A 202 15.36 16.90 45.84
C ILE A 202 14.24 17.92 45.59
N LYS A 203 13.10 17.79 46.29
CA LYS A 203 12.01 18.77 46.25
C LYS A 203 12.48 20.16 46.69
N ASN A 204 13.24 20.25 47.79
CA ASN A 204 13.77 21.52 48.28
C ASN A 204 14.73 22.17 47.29
N LYS A 205 15.53 21.39 46.55
CA LYS A 205 16.33 21.91 45.44
C LYS A 205 15.45 22.47 44.32
N ALA A 206 14.40 21.76 43.93
CA ALA A 206 13.46 22.26 42.92
C ALA A 206 12.80 23.58 43.36
N VAL A 207 12.38 23.68 44.63
CA VAL A 207 11.80 24.90 45.20
C VAL A 207 12.79 26.06 45.23
N ASP A 208 14.05 25.81 45.60
CA ASP A 208 15.11 26.82 45.56
C ASP A 208 15.32 27.37 44.14
N ILE A 209 15.44 26.48 43.15
CA ILE A 209 15.61 26.86 41.75
C ILE A 209 14.38 27.64 41.23
N LEU A 210 13.17 27.24 41.60
CA LEU A 210 11.96 28.00 41.28
C LEU A 210 11.98 29.42 41.87
N ASN A 211 12.43 29.57 43.12
CA ASN A 211 12.55 30.88 43.76
C ASN A 211 13.55 31.78 43.04
N ARG A 212 14.70 31.23 42.61
CA ARG A 212 15.70 31.94 41.82
C ARG A 212 15.15 32.42 40.47
N ILE A 213 14.40 31.55 39.78
CA ILE A 213 13.68 31.93 38.54
C ILE A 213 12.71 33.09 38.81
N ARG A 214 11.92 33.02 39.90
CA ARG A 214 10.97 34.09 40.28
C ARG A 214 11.64 35.39 40.68
N GLN A 215 12.90 35.35 41.13
CA GLN A 215 13.73 36.52 41.42
C GLN A 215 14.38 37.11 40.15
N GLY A 216 14.18 36.49 38.98
CA GLY A 216 14.63 37.02 37.69
C GLY A 216 15.88 36.36 37.13
N GLU A 217 16.39 35.28 37.74
CA GLU A 217 17.48 34.51 37.14
C GLU A 217 17.00 33.83 35.84
N ASP A 218 17.90 33.72 34.86
CA ASP A 218 17.56 33.16 33.55
C ASP A 218 17.26 31.66 33.63
N PHE A 219 16.07 31.28 33.16
CA PHE A 219 15.59 29.90 33.20
C PHE A 219 16.49 28.95 32.41
N ALA A 220 16.94 29.35 31.22
CA ALA A 220 17.72 28.49 30.34
C ALA A 220 19.11 28.19 30.93
N SER A 221 19.70 29.16 31.62
CA SER A 221 20.95 29.03 32.36
C SER A 221 20.80 28.06 33.54
N LEU A 222 19.74 28.22 34.35
CA LEU A 222 19.43 27.32 35.46
C LEU A 222 19.11 25.89 34.97
N ALA A 223 18.39 25.76 33.86
CA ALA A 223 18.13 24.47 33.24
C ALA A 223 19.42 23.78 32.80
N SER A 224 20.33 24.51 32.15
CA SER A 224 21.63 23.98 31.71
C SER A 224 22.51 23.51 32.87
N MET A 225 22.44 24.18 34.02
CA MET A 225 23.26 23.87 35.19
C MET A 225 22.68 22.78 36.09
N TYR A 226 21.35 22.73 36.24
CA TYR A 226 20.71 21.95 37.30
C TYR A 226 19.71 20.92 36.82
N SER A 227 19.22 21.00 35.58
CA SER A 227 18.26 20.02 35.07
C SER A 227 18.95 18.69 34.81
N GLU A 228 18.31 17.61 35.25
CA GLU A 228 18.71 16.23 34.99
C GLU A 228 18.00 15.65 33.74
N ASP A 229 17.22 16.47 33.02
CA ASP A 229 16.58 16.09 31.76
C ASP A 229 17.54 16.23 30.55
N ALA A 230 17.32 15.44 29.50
CA ALA A 230 18.13 15.49 28.28
C ALA A 230 18.10 16.86 27.55
N SER A 231 17.04 17.65 27.76
CA SER A 231 16.91 19.02 27.23
C SER A 231 17.78 20.05 27.94
N ALA A 232 18.42 19.71 29.07
CA ALA A 232 19.28 20.62 29.85
C ALA A 232 20.32 21.33 28.96
N LYS A 233 20.98 20.57 28.07
CA LYS A 233 21.98 21.09 27.11
C LYS A 233 21.45 22.18 26.16
N ASN A 234 20.14 22.26 25.97
CA ASN A 234 19.45 23.25 25.14
C ASN A 234 18.68 24.26 26.01
N GLY A 235 19.11 24.46 27.27
CA GLY A 235 18.43 25.33 28.22
C GLY A 235 17.01 24.87 28.56
N GLY A 236 16.78 23.56 28.57
CA GLY A 236 15.51 22.95 28.94
C GLY A 236 14.43 22.97 27.86
N ASP A 237 14.73 23.39 26.63
CA ASP A 237 13.73 23.50 25.56
C ASP A 237 13.27 22.14 25.07
N LEU A 238 11.95 21.88 25.17
CA LEU A 238 11.32 20.63 24.74
C LEU A 238 10.77 20.69 23.31
N GLY A 239 10.82 21.85 22.65
CA GLY A 239 10.14 22.05 21.38
C GLY A 239 8.61 22.04 21.50
N TYR A 240 7.91 22.01 20.37
CA TYR A 240 6.44 21.93 20.34
C TYR A 240 5.98 20.50 20.56
N PHE A 241 4.95 20.34 21.39
CA PHE A 241 4.23 19.08 21.54
C PHE A 241 2.73 19.32 21.67
N THR A 242 1.97 18.33 21.21
CA THR A 242 0.51 18.27 21.34
C THR A 242 0.10 17.55 22.62
N LYS A 243 -1.17 17.62 22.98
CA LYS A 243 -1.76 16.75 24.00
C LYS A 243 -1.60 15.26 23.65
N GLY A 244 -1.55 14.42 24.67
CA GLY A 244 -1.29 12.98 24.58
C GLY A 244 0.17 12.57 24.37
N LYS A 245 1.12 13.52 24.36
CA LYS A 245 2.55 13.23 24.20
C LYS A 245 3.32 13.18 25.51
N MET A 246 2.78 13.80 26.55
CA MET A 246 3.42 13.89 27.86
C MET A 246 2.56 13.23 28.94
N ILE A 247 3.14 12.97 30.12
CA ILE A 247 2.40 12.46 31.26
C ILE A 247 1.34 13.47 31.67
N LYS A 248 0.13 13.00 31.98
CA LYS A 248 -1.06 13.84 32.17
C LYS A 248 -0.84 15.06 33.07
N VAL A 249 -0.24 14.91 34.25
CA VAL A 249 -0.03 16.03 35.19
C VAL A 249 0.93 17.08 34.62
N PHE A 250 1.99 16.65 33.94
CA PHE A 250 2.93 17.53 33.26
C PHE A 250 2.24 18.28 32.13
N GLU A 251 1.50 17.54 31.30
CA GLU A 251 0.79 18.08 30.14
C GLU A 251 -0.27 19.09 30.55
N ASP A 252 -1.15 18.73 31.50
CA ASP A 252 -2.20 19.60 32.01
C ASP A 252 -1.60 20.91 32.54
N THR A 253 -0.46 20.84 33.23
CA THR A 253 0.24 22.02 33.74
C THR A 253 0.82 22.86 32.60
N ALA A 254 1.50 22.24 31.63
CA ALA A 254 2.05 22.94 30.48
C ALA A 254 0.97 23.72 29.73
N PHE A 255 -0.13 23.06 29.35
CA PHE A 255 -1.22 23.69 28.60
C PHE A 255 -2.02 24.73 29.41
N ALA A 256 -1.93 24.72 30.74
CA ALA A 256 -2.52 25.75 31.60
C ALA A 256 -1.68 27.04 31.69
N LEU A 257 -0.39 27.00 31.34
CA LEU A 257 0.50 28.16 31.42
C LEU A 257 0.09 29.28 30.45
N LYS A 258 0.09 30.50 30.96
CA LYS A 258 -0.06 31.73 30.17
C LYS A 258 1.29 32.18 29.62
N LYS A 259 1.25 33.11 28.66
CA LYS A 259 2.46 33.64 28.01
C LYS A 259 3.48 34.18 29.02
N GLY A 260 4.66 33.57 29.03
CA GLY A 260 5.78 33.93 29.91
C GLY A 260 5.68 33.40 31.35
N GLU A 261 4.63 32.66 31.68
CA GLU A 261 4.43 32.10 33.02
C GLU A 261 5.40 30.95 33.32
N VAL A 262 5.72 30.79 34.61
CA VAL A 262 6.50 29.68 35.16
C VAL A 262 5.60 28.91 36.14
N SER A 263 5.54 27.59 35.99
CA SER A 263 4.72 26.73 36.85
C SER A 263 5.24 26.69 38.30
N ASP A 264 4.39 26.22 39.20
CA ASP A 264 4.88 25.66 40.48
C ASP A 264 5.69 24.37 40.24
N VAL A 265 6.32 23.85 41.30
CA VAL A 265 7.00 22.56 41.25
C VAL A 265 5.97 21.44 41.09
N ILE A 266 6.05 20.73 39.97
CA ILE A 266 5.17 19.61 39.61
C ILE A 266 5.84 18.32 40.06
N LYS A 267 5.09 17.41 40.68
CA LYS A 267 5.55 16.05 41.01
C LYS A 267 5.03 15.05 39.98
N THR A 268 5.91 14.22 39.44
CA THR A 268 5.53 13.04 38.63
C THR A 268 6.28 11.81 39.13
N SER A 269 6.02 10.63 38.55
CA SER A 269 6.75 9.40 38.85
C SER A 269 8.25 9.46 38.52
N PHE A 270 8.68 10.48 37.76
CA PHE A 270 10.07 10.63 37.32
C PHE A 270 10.86 11.65 38.16
N GLY A 271 10.19 12.49 38.95
CA GLY A 271 10.88 13.60 39.58
C GLY A 271 10.00 14.78 39.94
N PHE A 272 10.69 15.87 40.25
CA PHE A 272 10.12 17.20 40.35
C PHE A 272 10.45 18.01 39.09
N HIS A 273 9.47 18.74 38.59
CA HIS A 273 9.53 19.44 37.30
C HIS A 273 9.12 20.90 37.48
N ILE A 274 9.80 21.80 36.75
CA ILE A 274 9.42 23.20 36.63
C ILE A 274 9.31 23.51 35.15
N LEU A 275 8.23 24.16 34.75
CA LEU A 275 7.94 24.50 33.37
C LEU A 275 7.88 26.02 33.18
N LYS A 276 8.31 26.49 32.01
CA LYS A 276 8.15 27.88 31.59
C LYS A 276 7.55 27.92 30.20
N TYR A 277 6.51 28.72 30.02
CA TYR A 277 5.93 28.97 28.70
C TYR A 277 6.95 29.63 27.78
N GLU A 278 7.12 29.10 26.57
CA GLU A 278 7.86 29.77 25.50
C GLU A 278 6.93 30.22 24.38
N ASP A 279 6.12 29.31 23.83
CA ASP A 279 5.20 29.62 22.74
C ASP A 279 4.01 28.66 22.66
N ARG A 280 2.96 29.05 21.92
CA ARG A 280 1.76 28.23 21.68
C ARG A 280 1.28 28.45 20.25
N ARG A 281 0.95 27.33 19.59
CA ARG A 281 0.22 27.32 18.32
C ARG A 281 -1.19 26.84 18.62
N GLU A 282 -2.14 27.73 18.43
CA GLU A 282 -3.56 27.43 18.64
C GLU A 282 -4.02 26.29 17.74
N SER A 283 -5.02 25.53 18.22
CA SER A 283 -5.71 24.60 17.34
C SER A 283 -6.42 25.37 16.23
N GLY A 284 -6.58 24.71 15.09
CA GLY A 284 -7.14 25.36 13.92
C GLY A 284 -7.39 24.38 12.80
N PHE A 285 -7.39 24.89 11.58
CA PHE A 285 -7.53 24.10 10.37
C PHE A 285 -6.49 24.58 9.37
N LYS A 286 -5.87 23.66 8.63
CA LYS A 286 -5.09 24.03 7.45
C LYS A 286 -5.98 24.82 6.51
N THR A 287 -5.45 25.87 5.89
CA THR A 287 -6.25 26.70 4.98
C THR A 287 -6.57 25.92 3.71
N LEU A 288 -7.63 26.31 3.00
CA LEU A 288 -7.95 25.71 1.69
C LEU A 288 -6.73 25.75 0.77
N GLU A 289 -6.02 26.88 0.70
CA GLU A 289 -4.82 27.05 -0.11
C GLU A 289 -3.73 26.00 0.19
N ASP A 290 -3.50 25.71 1.48
CA ASP A 290 -2.50 24.73 1.91
C ASP A 290 -2.82 23.30 1.44
N VAL A 291 -4.12 22.98 1.32
CA VAL A 291 -4.60 21.61 1.04
C VAL A 291 -5.26 21.43 -0.32
N SER A 292 -5.45 22.49 -1.12
CA SER A 292 -6.15 22.42 -2.41
C SER A 292 -5.60 21.34 -3.33
N ARG A 293 -4.28 21.26 -3.51
CA ARG A 293 -3.63 20.24 -4.36
C ARG A 293 -3.84 18.82 -3.85
N GLU A 294 -3.89 18.64 -2.52
CA GLU A 294 -4.16 17.34 -1.92
C GLU A 294 -5.62 16.94 -2.19
N ILE A 295 -6.56 17.86 -1.96
CA ILE A 295 -7.98 17.67 -2.19
C ILE A 295 -8.26 17.38 -3.67
N GLU A 296 -7.71 18.16 -4.58
CA GLU A 296 -7.82 17.96 -6.03
C GLU A 296 -7.43 16.53 -6.41
N ARG A 297 -6.29 16.05 -5.90
CA ARG A 297 -5.82 14.69 -6.15
C ARG A 297 -6.76 13.64 -5.57
N ARG A 298 -7.31 13.85 -4.37
CA ARG A 298 -8.29 12.93 -3.76
C ARG A 298 -9.56 12.85 -4.60
N ILE A 299 -10.18 14.00 -4.91
CA ILE A 299 -11.37 14.09 -5.77
C ILE A 299 -11.11 13.46 -7.13
N PHE A 300 -9.96 13.75 -7.75
CA PHE A 300 -9.58 13.20 -9.04
C PHE A 300 -9.51 11.66 -9.00
N ASN A 301 -8.86 11.10 -7.98
CA ASN A 301 -8.76 9.65 -7.81
C ASN A 301 -10.12 8.98 -7.51
N GLU A 302 -10.97 9.62 -6.70
CA GLU A 302 -12.33 9.15 -6.44
C GLU A 302 -13.18 9.15 -7.72
N LYS A 303 -13.10 10.23 -8.52
CA LYS A 303 -13.75 10.32 -9.84
C LYS A 303 -13.21 9.25 -10.80
N ILE A 304 -11.90 8.99 -10.83
CA ILE A 304 -11.33 7.90 -11.63
C ILE A 304 -11.96 6.57 -11.25
N LYS A 305 -11.97 6.25 -9.96
CA LYS A 305 -12.50 4.97 -9.48
C LYS A 305 -13.97 4.83 -9.88
N SER A 306 -14.80 5.81 -9.56
CA SER A 306 -16.24 5.79 -9.85
C SER A 306 -16.54 5.68 -11.36
N LEU A 307 -15.84 6.45 -12.19
CA LEU A 307 -16.04 6.43 -13.64
C LEU A 307 -15.50 5.15 -14.27
N LYS A 308 -14.36 4.62 -13.82
CA LYS A 308 -13.84 3.32 -14.25
C LYS A 308 -14.84 2.22 -13.93
N ASP A 309 -15.34 2.14 -12.70
CA ASP A 309 -16.31 1.12 -12.28
C ASP A 309 -17.58 1.19 -13.13
N THR A 310 -18.09 2.40 -13.38
CA THR A 310 -19.25 2.63 -14.25
C THR A 310 -18.99 2.21 -15.69
N TRP A 311 -17.82 2.54 -16.22
CA TRP A 311 -17.43 2.22 -17.59
C TRP A 311 -17.25 0.70 -17.78
N VAL A 312 -16.52 0.05 -16.88
CA VAL A 312 -16.34 -1.41 -16.86
C VAL A 312 -17.68 -2.13 -16.81
N LYS A 313 -18.61 -1.67 -15.96
CA LYS A 313 -19.97 -2.24 -15.92
C LYS A 313 -20.65 -2.18 -17.28
N LYS A 314 -20.60 -1.04 -17.97
CA LYS A 314 -21.16 -0.87 -19.32
C LYS A 314 -20.47 -1.76 -20.37
N MET A 315 -19.16 -1.97 -20.26
CA MET A 315 -18.46 -2.90 -21.15
C MET A 315 -18.94 -4.33 -20.94
N ARG A 316 -19.07 -4.76 -19.68
CA ARG A 316 -19.55 -6.10 -19.33
C ARG A 316 -20.98 -6.35 -19.80
N GLU A 317 -21.86 -5.35 -19.72
CA GLU A 317 -23.25 -5.43 -20.22
C GLU A 317 -23.34 -5.59 -21.75
N LYS A 318 -22.34 -5.10 -22.50
CA LYS A 318 -22.29 -5.18 -23.97
C LYS A 318 -21.54 -6.39 -24.49
N ALA A 319 -20.67 -6.97 -23.68
CA ALA A 319 -19.83 -8.10 -24.07
C ALA A 319 -20.55 -9.43 -23.89
N PHE A 320 -20.21 -10.41 -24.72
CA PHE A 320 -20.55 -11.80 -24.46
C PHE A 320 -19.57 -12.36 -23.42
N ILE A 321 -20.08 -12.65 -22.21
CA ILE A 321 -19.27 -13.22 -21.12
C ILE A 321 -19.93 -14.50 -20.65
N GLU A 322 -19.24 -15.63 -20.82
CA GLU A 322 -19.66 -16.94 -20.32
C GLU A 322 -18.67 -17.39 -19.25
N ILE A 323 -19.09 -17.37 -17.98
CA ILE A 323 -18.29 -17.89 -16.87
C ILE A 323 -18.55 -19.40 -16.74
N LEU A 324 -17.48 -20.19 -16.83
CA LEU A 324 -17.48 -21.66 -16.75
C LEU A 324 -16.74 -22.17 -15.49
N TYR A 325 -16.32 -21.22 -14.64
CA TYR A 325 -15.54 -21.39 -13.43
C TYR A 325 -16.35 -21.97 -12.26
#